data_AF-A0A4U8UQE1-F1
#
_entry.id   AF-A0A4U8UQE1-F1
#
_cell.length_a   1.000
_cell.length_b   1.000
_cell.length_c   1.000
_cell.angle_alpha   90.00
_cell.angle_beta   90.00
_cell.angle_gamma   90.00
#
_symmetry.space_group_name_H-M   'P 1'
#
loop_
_entity.id
_entity.type
_entity.pdbx_description
1 polymer ?
#
loop_
_entity_poly.entity_id
_entity_poly.type
_entity_poly.pdbx_seq_one_letter_code
_entity_poly.pdbx_strand_id
1 'polypeptide(L)'
;MEDQAKTRFEESVHSRIKIIENFFTTHATQFQTLFRDSLKAASVELDLMFARTYGPFYLSHSQIFNDFFERLSNTFVTQLQLNPARLILDDFYRTLYKTIFEIMNPVYITLW
;
A
#
# COMPACT_ATOMS: atom_id res chain seq x y z
N MET A 1 -18.61 47.11 21.58
CA MET A 1 -19.43 45.90 21.81
C MET A 1 -19.51 45.04 20.55
N GLU A 2 -19.71 45.65 19.38
CA GLU A 2 -19.81 44.95 18.09
C GLU A 2 -18.50 44.22 17.68
N ASP A 3 -17.34 44.88 17.81
CA ASP A 3 -16.04 44.24 17.54
C ASP A 3 -15.74 43.02 18.43
N GLN A 4 -16.11 43.10 19.71
CA GLN A 4 -15.95 41.99 20.65
C GLN A 4 -16.84 40.79 20.29
N ALA A 5 -18.05 41.04 19.79
CA ALA A 5 -18.94 39.97 19.33
C ALA A 5 -18.38 39.31 18.05
N LYS A 6 -17.83 40.09 17.13
CA LYS A 6 -17.19 39.60 15.91
C LYS A 6 -15.98 38.72 16.22
N THR A 7 -15.06 39.16 17.07
CA THR A 7 -13.87 38.37 17.45
C THR A 7 -14.27 37.04 18.11
N ARG A 8 -15.23 37.05 19.04
CA ARG A 8 -15.72 35.82 19.69
C ARG A 8 -16.34 34.84 18.68
N PHE A 9 -17.05 35.35 17.69
CA PHE A 9 -17.61 34.52 16.62
C PHE A 9 -16.49 33.89 15.77
N GLU A 10 -15.51 34.68 15.34
CA GLU A 10 -14.36 34.20 14.56
C GLU A 10 -13.55 33.14 15.31
N GLU A 11 -13.28 33.36 16.61
CA GLU A 11 -12.62 32.38 17.49
C GLU A 11 -13.44 31.08 17.61
N SER A 12 -14.77 31.19 17.75
CA SER A 12 -15.65 30.02 17.82
C SER A 12 -15.65 29.22 16.52
N VAL A 13 -15.71 29.90 15.37
CA VAL A 13 -15.64 29.27 14.04
C VAL A 13 -14.29 28.59 13.85
N HIS A 14 -13.19 29.28 14.16
CA HIS A 14 -11.84 28.72 14.05
C HIS A 14 -11.67 27.48 14.92
N SER A 15 -12.15 27.52 16.16
CA SER A 15 -12.13 26.37 17.09
C SER A 15 -12.89 25.18 16.51
N ARG A 16 -14.08 25.39 15.94
CA ARG A 16 -14.88 24.33 15.31
C ARG A 16 -14.18 23.74 14.08
N ILE A 17 -13.59 24.58 13.22
CA ILE A 17 -12.81 24.13 12.06
C ILE A 17 -11.64 23.25 12.52
N LYS A 18 -10.91 23.67 13.54
CA LYS A 18 -9.78 22.93 14.09
C LYS A 18 -10.18 21.56 14.67
N ILE A 19 -11.36 21.47 15.29
CA ILE A 19 -11.89 20.18 15.76
C ILE A 19 -12.14 19.24 14.58
N ILE A 20 -12.74 19.75 13.50
CA ILE A 20 -13.02 18.97 12.29
C ILE A 20 -11.72 18.54 11.61
N GLU A 21 -10.75 19.43 11.48
CA GLU A 21 -9.43 19.15 10.93
C GLU A 21 -8.70 18.06 11.73
N ASN A 22 -8.68 18.19 13.06
CA ASN A 22 -8.09 17.20 13.95
C ASN A 22 -8.79 15.84 13.84
N PHE A 23 -10.12 15.84 13.73
CA PHE A 23 -10.90 14.62 13.54
C PHE A 23 -10.47 13.90 12.26
N PHE A 24 -10.47 14.60 11.12
CA PHE A 24 -10.08 13.99 9.85
C PHE A 24 -8.62 13.55 9.83
N THR A 25 -7.70 14.37 10.36
CA THR A 25 -6.27 14.05 10.41
C THR A 25 -6.01 12.80 11.27
N THR A 26 -6.65 12.72 12.43
CA THR A 26 -6.51 11.58 13.34
C THR A 26 -7.02 10.31 12.68
N HIS A 27 -8.23 10.34 12.12
CA HIS A 27 -8.83 9.15 11.50
C HIS A 27 -8.11 8.73 10.20
N ALA A 28 -7.63 9.68 9.39
CA ALA A 28 -6.82 9.38 8.21
C ALA A 28 -5.51 8.68 8.61
N THR A 29 -4.82 9.18 9.65
CA THR A 29 -3.57 8.59 10.15
C THR A 29 -3.79 7.20 10.74
N GLN A 30 -4.89 7.01 11.49
CA GLN A 30 -5.29 5.71 12.02
C GLN A 30 -5.56 4.71 10.89
N PHE A 31 -6.31 5.12 9.87
CA PHE A 31 -6.59 4.28 8.71
C PHE A 31 -5.30 3.90 7.96
N GLN A 32 -4.41 4.87 7.69
CA GLN A 32 -3.12 4.61 7.05
C GLN A 32 -2.27 3.60 7.84
N THR A 33 -2.27 3.71 9.17
CA THR A 33 -1.57 2.78 10.06
C THR A 33 -2.17 1.38 9.99
N LEU A 34 -3.49 1.26 10.16
CA LEU A 34 -4.20 -0.02 10.08
C LEU A 34 -3.97 -0.71 8.73
N PHE A 35 -4.05 0.04 7.64
CA PHE A 35 -3.84 -0.48 6.30
C PHE A 35 -2.40 -1.00 6.10
N ARG A 36 -1.40 -0.20 6.47
CA ARG A 36 0.02 -0.58 6.37
C ARG A 36 0.31 -1.83 7.20
N ASP A 37 -0.19 -1.89 8.42
CA ASP A 37 0.05 -3.02 9.31
C ASP A 37 -0.65 -4.29 8.79
N SER A 38 -1.85 -4.14 8.21
CA SER A 38 -2.57 -5.26 7.55
C SER A 38 -1.81 -5.77 6.32
N LEU A 39 -1.28 -4.88 5.48
CA LEU A 39 -0.46 -5.28 4.32
C LEU A 39 0.80 -6.01 4.75
N LYS A 40 1.47 -5.54 5.80
CA LYS A 40 2.66 -6.19 6.35
C LYS A 40 2.33 -7.58 6.88
N ALA A 41 1.22 -7.73 7.62
CA ALA A 41 0.77 -9.01 8.11
C ALA A 41 0.49 -9.99 6.94
N ALA A 42 -0.26 -9.54 5.93
CA ALA A 42 -0.54 -10.35 4.75
C ALA A 42 0.74 -10.76 3.99
N SER A 43 1.71 -9.86 3.85
CA SER A 43 3.01 -10.17 3.23
C SER A 43 3.75 -11.28 3.97
N VAL A 44 3.78 -11.23 5.30
CA VAL A 44 4.45 -12.24 6.12
C VAL A 44 3.72 -13.58 6.05
N GLU A 45 2.40 -13.58 6.17
CA GLU A 45 1.60 -14.82 6.10
C GLU A 45 1.73 -15.50 4.73
N LEU A 46 1.70 -14.72 3.64
CA LEU A 46 1.87 -15.24 2.29
C LEU A 46 3.29 -15.74 2.04
N ASP A 47 4.32 -15.03 2.51
CA ASP A 47 5.71 -15.48 2.38
C ASP A 47 5.92 -16.85 3.04
N LEU A 48 5.45 -17.00 4.28
CA LEU A 48 5.51 -18.27 5.01
C LEU A 48 4.73 -19.39 4.30
N MET A 49 3.52 -19.09 3.86
CA MET A 49 2.66 -20.06 3.16
C MET A 49 3.28 -20.50 1.83
N PHE A 50 3.81 -19.57 1.04
CA PHE A 50 4.39 -19.85 -0.27
C PHE A 50 5.75 -20.54 -0.16
N ALA A 51 6.59 -20.16 0.79
CA ALA A 51 7.83 -20.87 1.08
C ALA A 51 7.56 -22.33 1.44
N ARG A 52 6.52 -22.60 2.25
CA ARG A 52 6.11 -23.96 2.61
C ARG A 52 5.52 -24.75 1.44
N THR A 53 4.76 -24.08 0.56
CA THR A 53 3.98 -24.75 -0.49
C THR A 53 4.78 -24.97 -1.77
N TYR A 54 5.57 -23.98 -2.18
CA TYR A 54 6.28 -23.97 -3.47
C TYR A 54 7.80 -24.11 -3.32
N GLY A 55 8.33 -23.96 -2.10
CA GLY A 55 9.72 -24.22 -1.78
C GLY A 55 10.70 -23.42 -2.66
N PRO A 56 11.70 -24.06 -3.28
CA PRO A 56 12.73 -23.38 -4.06
C PRO A 56 12.22 -22.51 -5.21
N PHE A 57 11.09 -22.89 -5.84
CA PHE A 57 10.52 -22.10 -6.94
C PHE A 57 10.06 -20.71 -6.48
N TYR A 58 9.47 -20.64 -5.28
CA TYR A 58 9.11 -19.38 -4.65
C TYR A 58 10.34 -18.64 -4.14
N LEU A 59 11.21 -19.31 -3.38
CA LEU A 59 12.35 -18.66 -2.71
C LEU A 59 13.30 -17.97 -3.70
N SER A 60 13.48 -18.53 -4.90
CA SER A 60 14.30 -17.95 -5.97
C SER A 60 13.69 -16.70 -6.63
N HIS A 61 12.40 -16.46 -6.44
CA HIS A 61 11.65 -15.37 -7.09
C HIS A 61 10.81 -14.54 -6.10
N SER A 62 11.03 -14.69 -4.79
CA SER A 62 10.23 -14.07 -3.73
C SER A 62 10.29 -12.54 -3.76
N GLN A 63 11.35 -11.98 -4.35
CA GLN A 63 11.51 -10.53 -4.54
C GLN A 63 10.33 -9.90 -5.30
N ILE A 64 9.69 -10.61 -6.23
CA ILE A 64 8.50 -10.11 -6.96
C ILE A 64 7.38 -9.72 -5.99
N PHE A 65 7.20 -10.49 -4.91
CA PHE A 65 6.19 -10.22 -3.88
C PHE A 65 6.64 -9.07 -2.96
N ASN A 66 7.91 -9.04 -2.55
CA ASN A 66 8.45 -7.95 -1.73
C ASN A 66 8.30 -6.59 -2.42
N ASP A 67 8.71 -6.49 -3.69
CA ASP A 67 8.60 -5.28 -4.49
C ASP A 67 7.12 -4.86 -4.66
N PHE A 68 6.21 -5.84 -4.81
CA PHE A 68 4.78 -5.58 -4.89
C PHE A 68 4.20 -4.99 -3.59
N PHE A 69 4.48 -5.62 -2.44
CA PHE A 69 3.98 -5.15 -1.14
C PHE A 69 4.56 -3.78 -0.77
N GLU A 70 5.83 -3.52 -1.09
CA GLU A 70 6.46 -2.21 -0.89
C GLU A 70 5.80 -1.11 -1.74
N ARG A 71 5.62 -1.35 -3.05
CA ARG A 71 4.93 -0.41 -3.95
C ARG A 71 3.50 -0.14 -3.51
N LEU A 72 2.78 -1.18 -3.07
CA LEU A 72 1.41 -1.05 -2.60
C LEU A 72 1.34 -0.23 -1.29
N SER A 73 2.27 -0.45 -0.35
CA SER A 73 2.36 0.33 0.88
C SER A 73 2.63 1.82 0.62
N ASN A 74 3.53 2.14 -0.32
CA ASN A 74 3.93 3.53 -0.61
C ASN A 74 2.82 4.36 -1.29
N THR A 75 1.89 3.70 -1.99
CA THR A 75 0.74 4.35 -2.66
C THR A 75 -0.19 5.07 -1.68
N PHE A 76 -0.29 4.59 -0.43
CA PHE A 76 -1.19 5.15 0.58
C PHE A 76 -0.51 6.15 1.52
N VAL A 77 0.82 6.29 1.42
CA VAL A 77 1.62 7.23 2.21
C VAL A 77 1.83 8.55 1.48
N THR A 78 1.90 8.52 0.14
CA THR A 78 2.32 9.67 -0.65
C THR A 78 1.12 10.33 -1.32
N GLN A 79 0.70 11.51 -0.84
CA GLN A 79 -0.37 12.32 -1.46
C GLN A 79 -0.07 12.71 -2.93
N LEU A 80 1.19 12.62 -3.36
CA LEU A 80 1.70 13.15 -4.63
C LEU A 80 1.92 12.10 -5.72
N GLN A 81 1.88 10.80 -5.41
CA GLN A 81 2.08 9.74 -6.40
C GLN A 81 1.00 8.68 -6.28
N LEU A 82 -0.17 9.01 -6.86
CA LEU A 82 -1.18 8.04 -7.21
C LEU A 82 -0.67 7.22 -8.41
N ASN A 83 0.29 6.32 -8.19
CA ASN A 83 0.29 5.14 -9.04
C ASN A 83 -1.04 4.44 -8.72
N PRO A 84 -2.00 4.36 -9.66
CA PRO A 84 -3.26 3.69 -9.39
C PRO A 84 -2.91 2.28 -8.93
N ALA A 85 -3.54 1.81 -7.85
CA ALA A 85 -3.34 0.43 -7.38
C ALA A 85 -3.49 -0.59 -8.53
N ARG A 86 -4.34 -0.26 -9.51
CA ARG A 86 -4.48 -0.98 -10.77
C ARG A 86 -3.17 -1.13 -11.56
N LEU A 87 -2.35 -0.09 -11.73
CA LEU A 87 -1.08 -0.20 -12.46
C LEU A 87 -0.07 -1.09 -11.71
N ILE A 88 -0.02 -0.99 -10.37
CA ILE A 88 0.85 -1.84 -9.55
C ILE A 88 0.43 -3.30 -9.67
N LEU A 89 -0.89 -3.57 -9.67
CA LEU A 89 -1.44 -4.90 -9.89
C LEU A 89 -1.16 -5.43 -11.30
N ASP A 90 -1.36 -4.60 -12.34
CA ASP A 90 -1.11 -4.97 -13.74
C ASP A 90 0.37 -5.36 -13.93
N ASP A 91 1.31 -4.58 -13.39
CA ASP A 91 2.75 -4.87 -13.42
C ASP A 91 3.10 -6.15 -12.66
N PHE A 92 2.51 -6.33 -11.47
CA PHE A 92 2.73 -7.51 -10.64
C PHE A 92 2.29 -8.79 -11.36
N TYR A 93 1.07 -8.85 -11.86
CA TYR A 93 0.56 -10.03 -12.55
C TYR A 93 1.32 -10.30 -13.84
N ARG A 94 1.70 -9.26 -14.60
CA ARG A 94 2.54 -9.42 -15.79
C ARG A 94 3.88 -10.08 -15.46
N THR A 95 4.53 -9.64 -14.40
CA THR A 95 5.81 -10.20 -13.94
C THR A 95 5.62 -11.63 -13.43
N LEU A 96 4.62 -11.84 -12.57
CA LEU A 96 4.30 -13.13 -11.98
C LEU A 96 3.99 -14.19 -13.05
N TYR A 97 3.14 -13.88 -14.02
CA TYR A 97 2.78 -14.84 -15.08
C TYR A 97 3.98 -15.19 -15.97
N LYS A 98 4.82 -14.21 -16.29
CA LYS A 98 6.05 -14.47 -17.04
C LYS A 98 6.96 -15.42 -16.26
N THR A 99 7.21 -15.14 -14.97
CA THR A 99 8.05 -15.97 -14.11
C THR A 99 7.48 -17.39 -13.95
N ILE A 100 6.17 -17.53 -13.71
CA ILE A 100 5.53 -18.85 -13.62
C ILE A 100 5.68 -19.62 -14.93
N PHE A 101 5.50 -18.95 -16.08
CA PHE A 101 5.68 -19.58 -17.39
C PHE A 101 7.11 -20.09 -17.58
N GLU A 102 8.13 -19.29 -17.24
CA GLU A 102 9.54 -19.66 -17.30
C GLU A 102 9.87 -20.84 -16.39
N ILE A 103 9.35 -20.84 -15.16
CA ILE A 103 9.52 -21.95 -14.19
C ILE A 103 8.92 -23.25 -14.73
N MET A 104 7.73 -23.19 -15.35
CA MET A 104 7.05 -24.38 -15.88
C MET A 104 7.68 -24.91 -17.18
N ASN A 105 8.43 -24.08 -17.91
CA ASN A 105 8.95 -24.39 -19.25
C ASN A 105 10.48 -24.21 -19.34
N PRO A 106 11.28 -24.91 -18.51
CA PRO A 106 12.73 -24.70 -18.45
C PRO A 106 13.45 -25.01 -19.78
N VAL A 107 12.87 -25.86 -20.63
CA VAL A 107 13.45 -26.30 -21.91
C VAL A 107 13.33 -25.24 -23.02
N TYR A 108 12.36 -24.33 -22.92
CA TYR A 108 12.20 -23.27 -23.94
C TYR A 108 13.24 -22.15 -23.82
N ILE A 109 13.91 -22.04 -22.67
CA ILE A 109 14.87 -20.97 -22.38
C ILE A 109 16.26 -21.26 -22.98
N THR A 110 16.59 -22.53 -23.27
CA THR A 110 17.90 -22.92 -23.83
C THR A 110 17.99 -22.87 -25.36
N LEU A 111 16.95 -22.42 -26.06
CA LEU A 111 16.89 -22.39 -27.54
C LEU A 111 16.78 -20.98 -28.14
N TRP A 112 17.09 -19.93 -27.38
CA TRP A 112 17.19 -18.54 -27.86
C TRP A 112 18.50 -17.91 -27.43
#